data_AF-A0A2M7M900-F1
#
_entry.id   AF-A0A2M7M900-F1
#
_cell.length_a   1.000
_cell.length_b   1.000
_cell.length_c   1.000
_cell.angle_alpha   90.00
_cell.angle_beta   90.00
_cell.angle_gamma   90.00
#
_symmetry.space_group_name_H-M   'P 1'
#
loop_
_entity.id
_entity.type
_entity.pdbx_description
1 polymer ?
#
loop_
_entity_poly.entity_id
_entity_poly.type
_entity_poly.pdbx_seq_one_letter_code
_entity_poly.pdbx_strand_id
1 'polypeptide(L)'
;MQHPELKAAIQNRYNESYFYEVNRLTFEKASSEDVLAPHYQTLVKEEEALFVVVGTDSGLLYQYIKAHIEHKHCQFVFIDFDDVIDATGLADESGEIWQGQVRLVNQDFNFMRLTADFNSYIMRRRIHLIKSLAVMDAQPGSAYAELWNKIEVGFVNYCRSEFNVQSNKVFEEQRLLNAADNWLPAVEIDKCLEGR
;
A
#
# COMPACT_ATOMS: atom_id res chain seq x y z
N MET A 1 -10.50 -4.41 -15.66
CA MET A 1 -10.85 -4.95 -14.33
C MET A 1 -12.34 -4.75 -14.14
N GLN A 2 -13.05 -5.58 -13.38
CA GLN A 2 -14.46 -5.26 -13.10
C GLN A 2 -14.54 -4.04 -12.17
N HIS A 3 -15.42 -3.10 -12.51
CA HIS A 3 -15.70 -1.92 -11.69
C HIS A 3 -16.92 -2.21 -10.80
N PRO A 4 -16.98 -1.67 -9.57
CA PRO A 4 -18.17 -1.79 -8.74
C PRO A 4 -19.31 -0.96 -9.34
N GLU A 5 -20.46 -1.58 -9.61
CA GLU A 5 -21.68 -0.84 -9.97
C GLU A 5 -22.27 -0.17 -8.71
N LEU A 6 -21.98 1.11 -8.53
CA LEU A 6 -22.46 1.88 -7.38
C LEU A 6 -23.92 2.29 -7.59
N LYS A 7 -24.77 2.05 -6.59
CA LYS A 7 -26.10 2.68 -6.50
C LYS A 7 -26.00 4.00 -5.74
N ALA A 8 -27.15 4.56 -5.37
CA ALA A 8 -27.21 5.75 -4.53
C ALA A 8 -26.59 5.48 -3.15
N ALA A 9 -25.83 6.46 -2.64
CA ALA A 9 -25.33 6.44 -1.27
C ALA A 9 -26.51 6.33 -0.28
N ILE A 10 -26.34 5.47 0.73
CA ILE A 10 -27.31 5.28 1.82
C ILE A 10 -26.73 5.94 3.06
N GLN A 11 -27.59 6.62 3.84
CA GLN A 11 -27.21 7.13 5.15
C GLN A 11 -27.56 6.11 6.24
N ASN A 12 -26.60 5.82 7.11
CA ASN A 12 -26.90 5.06 8.32
C ASN A 12 -27.60 5.94 9.37
N ARG A 13 -27.98 5.32 10.50
CA ARG A 13 -28.61 6.00 11.65
C ARG A 13 -27.73 7.06 12.34
N TYR A 14 -26.47 7.20 11.92
CA TYR A 14 -25.48 8.16 12.41
C TYR A 14 -25.18 9.26 11.37
N ASN A 15 -25.98 9.38 10.30
CA ASN A 15 -25.82 10.32 9.18
C ASN A 15 -24.53 10.13 8.36
N GLU A 16 -23.89 8.96 8.44
CA GLU A 16 -22.73 8.64 7.61
C GLU A 16 -23.19 8.05 6.28
N SER A 17 -22.63 8.54 5.18
CA SER A 17 -22.98 8.08 3.83
C SER A 17 -22.05 6.93 3.42
N TYR A 18 -22.63 5.82 2.98
CA TYR A 18 -21.89 4.66 2.50
C TYR A 18 -22.58 4.00 1.31
N PHE A 19 -21.83 3.23 0.53
CA PHE A 19 -22.38 2.45 -0.57
C PHE A 19 -22.58 1.00 -0.13
N TYR A 20 -23.81 0.50 -0.26
CA TYR A 20 -24.15 -0.88 0.09
C TYR A 20 -23.34 -1.89 -0.74
N GLU A 21 -23.02 -1.56 -1.98
CA GLU A 21 -22.22 -2.42 -2.86
C GLU A 21 -20.76 -2.53 -2.39
N VAL A 22 -20.28 -1.55 -1.63
CA VAL A 22 -18.92 -1.51 -1.07
C VAL A 22 -18.88 -2.16 0.32
N ASN A 23 -19.79 -1.78 1.22
CA ASN A 23 -19.73 -2.16 2.64
C ASN A 23 -20.92 -2.99 3.14
N ARG A 24 -21.84 -3.39 2.25
CA ARG A 24 -23.04 -4.21 2.52
C ARG A 24 -23.77 -3.79 3.80
N LEU A 25 -23.74 -4.63 4.84
CA LEU A 25 -24.46 -4.44 6.10
C LEU A 25 -23.57 -3.92 7.24
N THR A 26 -22.27 -3.75 6.99
CA THR A 26 -21.26 -3.51 8.03
C THR A 26 -21.49 -2.16 8.73
N PHE A 27 -21.95 -1.13 8.01
CA PHE A 27 -22.25 0.21 8.56
C PHE A 27 -23.75 0.49 8.78
N GLU A 28 -24.64 -0.48 8.54
CA GLU A 28 -26.09 -0.27 8.72
C GLU A 28 -26.46 -0.13 10.21
N LYS A 29 -25.77 -0.89 11.07
CA LYS A 29 -26.12 -1.08 12.49
C LYS A 29 -25.12 -0.47 13.47
N ALA A 30 -24.08 0.19 13.03
CA ALA A 30 -23.09 0.77 13.93
C ALA A 30 -22.44 1.99 13.25
N SER A 31 -21.90 2.90 14.06
CA SER A 31 -21.17 4.04 13.53
C SER A 31 -19.89 3.54 12.85
N SER A 32 -19.38 4.29 11.87
CA SER A 32 -18.13 3.94 11.22
C SER A 32 -16.98 3.88 12.23
N GLU A 33 -16.99 4.75 13.24
CA GLU A 33 -16.01 4.78 14.32
C GLU A 33 -16.02 3.49 15.15
N ASP A 34 -17.19 3.02 15.60
CA ASP A 34 -17.33 1.79 16.39
C ASP A 34 -16.90 0.55 15.60
N VAL A 35 -17.13 0.57 14.28
CA VAL A 35 -16.78 -0.53 13.38
C VAL A 35 -15.30 -0.51 13.02
N LEU A 36 -14.73 0.66 12.75
CA LEU A 36 -13.35 0.80 12.27
C LEU A 36 -12.33 0.76 13.41
N ALA A 37 -12.65 1.29 14.59
CA ALA A 37 -11.69 1.37 15.69
C ALA A 37 -11.10 0.00 16.10
N PRO A 38 -11.88 -1.09 16.27
CA PRO A 38 -11.32 -2.39 16.62
C PRO A 38 -10.34 -2.94 15.57
N HIS A 39 -10.46 -2.53 14.30
CA HIS A 39 -9.67 -3.05 13.19
C HIS A 39 -8.44 -2.20 12.88
N TYR A 40 -8.53 -0.87 13.06
CA TYR A 40 -7.54 0.08 12.54
C TYR A 40 -6.91 0.97 13.62
N GLN A 41 -7.37 0.93 14.87
CA GLN A 41 -6.84 1.76 15.94
C GLN A 41 -5.35 1.51 16.23
N THR A 42 -4.86 0.30 16.01
CA THR A 42 -3.43 0.00 16.18
C THR A 42 -2.58 0.72 15.14
N LEU A 43 -3.05 0.81 13.89
CA LEU A 43 -2.31 1.44 12.78
C LEU A 43 -2.15 2.94 12.98
N VAL A 44 -3.17 3.63 13.50
CA VAL A 44 -3.11 5.09 13.72
C VAL A 44 -2.19 5.49 14.90
N LYS A 45 -1.86 4.52 15.76
CA LYS A 45 -0.93 4.65 16.89
C LYS A 45 0.50 4.25 16.56
N GLU A 46 0.77 3.76 15.36
CA GLU A 46 2.12 3.42 14.95
C GLU A 46 2.97 4.69 14.81
N GLU A 47 4.15 4.68 15.43
CA GLU A 47 5.03 5.84 15.46
C GLU A 47 5.61 6.17 14.07
N GLU A 48 5.99 5.14 13.32
CA GLU A 48 6.66 5.27 12.02
C GLU A 48 6.37 4.07 11.10
N ALA A 49 5.49 4.28 10.11
CA ALA A 49 5.18 3.30 9.08
C ALA A 49 4.54 3.95 7.84
N LEU A 50 4.68 3.29 6.69
CA LEU A 50 3.93 3.56 5.47
C LEU A 50 2.91 2.44 5.26
N PHE A 51 1.63 2.79 5.25
CA PHE A 51 0.53 1.87 4.98
C PHE A 51 -0.02 2.12 3.58
N VAL A 52 0.02 1.09 2.74
CA VAL A 52 -0.75 1.04 1.49
C VAL A 52 -2.06 0.35 1.82
N VAL A 53 -3.18 1.06 1.72
CA VAL A 53 -4.50 0.56 2.09
C VAL A 53 -5.32 0.36 0.83
N VAL A 54 -5.88 -0.84 0.64
CA VAL A 54 -6.76 -1.14 -0.49
C VAL A 54 -8.20 -1.01 -0.04
N GLY A 55 -8.94 -0.09 -0.67
CA GLY A 55 -10.30 0.30 -0.32
C GLY A 55 -10.36 1.43 0.71
N THR A 56 -11.25 2.38 0.47
CA THR A 56 -11.54 3.52 1.37
C THR A 56 -12.76 3.29 2.26
N ASP A 57 -13.47 2.17 2.06
CA ASP A 57 -14.76 1.86 2.69
C ASP A 57 -15.78 2.98 2.48
N SER A 58 -16.04 3.33 1.21
CA SER A 58 -16.90 4.46 0.84
C SER A 58 -16.41 5.81 1.39
N GLY A 59 -15.09 5.96 1.55
CA GLY A 59 -14.47 7.13 2.15
C GLY A 59 -14.48 7.18 3.69
N LEU A 60 -15.17 6.27 4.37
CA LEU A 60 -15.26 6.25 5.83
C LEU A 60 -13.92 5.93 6.48
N LEU A 61 -13.20 4.91 5.98
CA LEU A 61 -11.89 4.56 6.51
C LEU A 61 -10.86 5.66 6.24
N TYR A 62 -10.92 6.29 5.06
CA TYR A 62 -10.07 7.43 4.73
C TYR A 62 -10.26 8.58 5.74
N GLN A 63 -11.51 8.97 6.03
CA GLN A 63 -11.80 10.03 6.99
C GLN A 63 -11.43 9.63 8.42
N TYR A 64 -11.72 8.39 8.81
CA TYR A 64 -11.35 7.86 10.13
C TYR A 64 -9.85 7.97 10.38
N ILE A 65 -9.01 7.46 9.46
CA ILE A 65 -7.55 7.53 9.60
C ILE A 65 -7.07 8.99 9.63
N LYS A 66 -7.61 9.84 8.77
CA LYS A 66 -7.24 11.27 8.72
C LYS A 66 -7.54 12.01 10.03
N ALA A 67 -8.62 11.64 10.72
CA ALA A 67 -9.00 12.23 12.00
C ALA A 67 -8.21 11.68 13.20
N HIS A 68 -7.72 10.44 13.13
CA HIS A 68 -7.16 9.72 14.27
C HIS A 68 -5.65 9.49 14.22
N ILE A 69 -4.97 9.89 13.15
CA ILE A 69 -3.52 9.73 13.04
C ILE A 69 -2.77 10.50 14.14
N GLU A 70 -2.02 9.80 14.99
CA GLU A 70 -1.36 10.41 16.16
C GLU A 70 0.07 10.88 15.83
N HIS A 71 0.74 10.19 14.90
CA HIS A 71 2.16 10.40 14.64
C HIS A 71 2.45 10.95 13.24
N LYS A 72 3.29 11.98 13.17
CA LYS A 72 3.71 12.66 11.93
C LYS A 72 4.46 11.76 10.94
N HIS A 73 5.08 10.69 11.43
CA HIS A 73 5.84 9.73 10.63
C HIS A 73 5.01 8.52 10.21
N CYS A 74 3.72 8.48 10.57
CA CYS A 74 2.79 7.54 10.00
C CYS A 74 2.24 8.11 8.69
N GLN A 75 2.26 7.31 7.62
CA GLN A 75 1.88 7.70 6.27
C GLN A 75 0.90 6.66 5.70
N PHE A 76 -0.13 7.12 5.00
CA PHE A 76 -1.15 6.27 4.39
C PHE A 76 -1.33 6.62 2.91
N VAL A 77 -1.43 5.60 2.07
CA VAL A 77 -1.76 5.69 0.65
C VAL A 77 -2.94 4.78 0.40
N PHE A 78 -4.11 5.36 0.21
CA PHE A 78 -5.35 4.66 -0.11
C PHE A 78 -5.46 4.43 -1.61
N ILE A 79 -5.79 3.22 -2.00
CA ILE A 79 -6.03 2.80 -3.38
C ILE A 79 -7.48 2.36 -3.49
N ASP A 80 -8.27 3.01 -4.32
CA ASP A 80 -9.68 2.65 -4.56
C ASP A 80 -10.06 2.84 -6.03
N PHE A 81 -11.31 2.53 -6.37
CA PHE A 81 -11.83 2.73 -7.71
C PHE A 81 -12.11 4.19 -8.02
N ASP A 82 -11.83 4.63 -9.26
CA ASP A 82 -12.20 6.00 -9.71
C ASP A 82 -13.69 6.27 -9.44
N ASP A 83 -14.57 5.33 -9.75
CA ASP A 83 -16.02 5.46 -9.52
C ASP A 83 -16.36 5.72 -8.04
N VAL A 84 -15.62 5.11 -7.12
CA VAL A 84 -15.80 5.26 -5.67
C VAL A 84 -15.21 6.60 -5.20
N ILE A 85 -14.05 6.97 -5.71
CA ILE A 85 -13.40 8.25 -5.40
C ILE A 85 -14.30 9.41 -5.83
N ASP A 86 -14.82 9.35 -7.05
CA ASP A 86 -15.72 10.37 -7.61
C ASP A 86 -17.04 10.42 -6.83
N ALA A 87 -17.64 9.27 -6.52
CA ALA A 87 -18.91 9.20 -5.81
C ALA A 87 -18.81 9.66 -4.35
N THR A 88 -17.64 9.54 -3.72
CA THR A 88 -17.40 10.03 -2.35
C THR A 88 -17.09 11.53 -2.30
N GLY A 89 -16.71 12.13 -3.44
CA GLY A 89 -16.31 13.54 -3.52
C GLY A 89 -15.08 13.87 -2.67
N LEU A 90 -14.23 12.87 -2.40
CA LEU A 90 -13.03 13.04 -1.58
C LEU A 90 -11.91 13.76 -2.32
N ALA A 91 -11.73 13.44 -3.61
CA ALA A 91 -10.70 14.03 -4.46
C ALA A 91 -11.22 15.28 -5.19
N ASP A 92 -10.29 16.12 -5.63
CA ASP A 92 -10.58 17.24 -6.51
C ASP A 92 -10.77 16.76 -7.96
N GLU A 93 -10.82 17.70 -8.91
CA GLU A 93 -10.99 17.41 -10.35
C GLU A 93 -9.90 16.46 -10.92
N SER A 94 -8.79 16.25 -10.21
CA SER A 94 -7.72 15.34 -10.63
C SER A 94 -8.01 13.87 -10.33
N GLY A 95 -9.01 13.55 -9.50
CA GLY A 95 -9.33 12.19 -9.09
C GLY A 95 -8.31 11.55 -8.15
N GLU A 96 -7.31 12.31 -7.66
CA GLU A 96 -6.33 11.84 -6.68
C GLU A 96 -5.96 12.91 -5.65
N ILE A 97 -5.37 12.48 -4.53
CA ILE A 97 -4.80 13.34 -3.48
C ILE A 97 -3.40 12.83 -3.16
N TRP A 98 -2.37 13.50 -3.68
CA TRP A 98 -0.97 13.13 -3.45
C TRP A 98 -0.22 14.06 -2.48
N GLN A 99 -0.90 14.53 -1.44
CA GLN A 99 -0.33 15.45 -0.44
C GLN A 99 -0.72 15.07 0.99
N GLY A 100 0.06 15.54 1.97
CA GLY A 100 -0.20 15.29 3.39
C GLY A 100 0.15 13.86 3.83
N GLN A 101 -0.35 13.46 5.00
CA GLN A 101 -0.09 12.13 5.55
C GLN A 101 -1.01 11.03 5.00
N VAL A 102 -2.21 11.41 4.56
CA VAL A 102 -3.23 10.48 4.06
C VAL A 102 -3.53 10.83 2.61
N ARG A 103 -2.96 10.01 1.71
CA ARG A 103 -3.06 10.16 0.26
C ARG A 103 -4.12 9.22 -0.31
N LEU A 104 -4.70 9.59 -1.44
CA LEU A 104 -5.73 8.83 -2.15
C LEU A 104 -5.35 8.75 -3.62
N VAL A 105 -5.40 7.55 -4.19
CA VAL A 105 -5.07 7.27 -5.59
C VAL A 105 -6.01 6.19 -6.13
N ASN A 106 -6.07 6.06 -7.45
CA ASN A 106 -6.98 5.11 -8.09
C ASN A 106 -6.39 3.69 -8.30
N GLN A 107 -7.20 2.79 -8.86
CA GLN A 107 -6.84 1.38 -9.06
C GLN A 107 -5.62 1.14 -9.96
N ASP A 108 -5.19 2.14 -10.73
CA ASP A 108 -4.06 2.05 -11.66
C ASP A 108 -2.76 2.64 -11.10
N PHE A 109 -2.72 2.82 -9.77
CA PHE A 109 -1.57 3.33 -9.06
C PHE A 109 -0.25 2.59 -9.39
N ASN A 110 0.78 3.39 -9.68
CA ASN A 110 2.14 2.91 -9.91
C ASN A 110 2.98 2.99 -8.62
N PHE A 111 3.36 1.84 -8.09
CA PHE A 111 4.19 1.72 -6.88
C PHE A 111 5.55 2.43 -6.96
N MET A 112 6.11 2.67 -8.15
CA MET A 112 7.35 3.43 -8.29
C MET A 112 7.25 4.86 -7.73
N ARG A 113 6.04 5.43 -7.68
CA ARG A 113 5.79 6.73 -7.05
C ARG A 113 6.11 6.71 -5.55
N LEU A 114 6.00 5.55 -4.90
CA LEU A 114 6.36 5.41 -3.49
C LEU A 114 7.87 5.59 -3.25
N THR A 115 8.72 5.13 -4.17
CA THR A 115 10.17 5.27 -4.05
C THR A 115 10.59 6.74 -4.05
N ALA A 116 9.88 7.61 -4.78
CA ALA A 116 10.21 9.03 -4.84
C ALA A 116 10.02 9.73 -3.48
N ASP A 117 8.88 9.48 -2.82
CA ASP A 117 8.49 10.25 -1.62
C ASP A 117 8.71 9.51 -0.30
N PHE A 118 8.82 8.18 -0.32
CA PHE A 118 8.88 7.35 0.89
C PHE A 118 10.05 6.38 0.95
N ASN A 119 11.12 6.65 0.18
CA ASN A 119 12.28 5.77 0.11
C ASN A 119 12.78 5.33 1.50
N SER A 120 12.82 6.24 2.49
CA SER A 120 13.25 5.93 3.86
C SER A 120 12.43 4.81 4.52
N TYR A 121 11.10 4.79 4.32
CA TYR A 121 10.23 3.76 4.87
C TYR A 121 10.47 2.41 4.20
N ILE A 122 10.61 2.42 2.88
CA ILE A 122 10.90 1.22 2.08
C ILE A 122 12.24 0.63 2.50
N MET A 123 13.30 1.43 2.57
CA MET A 123 14.64 0.97 3.00
C MET A 123 14.65 0.37 4.40
N ARG A 124 13.84 0.92 5.31
CA ARG A 124 13.69 0.41 6.69
C ARG A 124 12.71 -0.76 6.80
N ARG A 125 12.12 -1.22 5.67
CA ARG A 125 11.08 -2.25 5.61
C ARG A 125 9.86 -1.91 6.49
N ARG A 126 9.57 -0.61 6.65
CA ARG A 126 8.42 -0.05 7.38
C ARG A 126 7.27 0.25 6.42
N ILE A 127 7.04 -0.63 5.45
CA ILE A 127 5.96 -0.53 4.47
C ILE A 127 5.04 -1.75 4.60
N HIS A 128 3.74 -1.52 4.68
CA HIS A 128 2.75 -2.56 4.92
C HIS A 128 1.56 -2.42 3.97
N LEU A 129 1.01 -3.54 3.52
CA LEU A 129 -0.21 -3.60 2.71
C LEU A 129 -1.37 -4.04 3.58
N ILE A 130 -2.45 -3.26 3.59
CA ILE A 130 -3.61 -3.43 4.48
C ILE A 130 -4.90 -3.54 3.67
N LYS A 131 -5.81 -4.42 4.11
CA LYS A 131 -7.17 -4.55 3.56
C LYS A 131 -8.14 -3.63 4.30
N SER A 132 -8.99 -2.93 3.56
CA SER A 132 -10.20 -2.31 4.11
C SER A 132 -11.25 -3.38 4.47
N LEU A 133 -12.34 -2.99 5.15
CA LEU A 133 -13.44 -3.91 5.44
C LEU A 133 -14.13 -4.39 4.16
N ALA A 134 -14.35 -3.49 3.19
CA ALA A 134 -14.89 -3.83 1.88
C ALA A 134 -14.08 -4.93 1.19
N VAL A 135 -12.74 -4.88 1.30
CA VAL A 135 -11.86 -5.90 0.73
C VAL A 135 -11.88 -7.20 1.54
N MET A 136 -12.00 -7.13 2.86
CA MET A 136 -12.12 -8.33 3.71
C MET A 136 -13.44 -9.07 3.50
N ASP A 137 -14.54 -8.34 3.29
CA ASP A 137 -15.88 -8.87 3.06
C ASP A 137 -16.15 -9.22 1.58
N ALA A 138 -15.21 -8.90 0.68
CA ALA A 138 -15.33 -9.12 -0.75
C ALA A 138 -15.45 -10.62 -1.09
N GLN A 139 -16.47 -10.98 -1.87
CA GLN A 139 -16.62 -12.34 -2.38
C GLN A 139 -15.57 -12.62 -3.48
N PRO A 140 -15.11 -13.87 -3.62
CA PRO A 140 -14.22 -14.25 -4.72
C PRO A 140 -14.82 -13.87 -6.08
N GLY A 141 -14.03 -13.20 -6.92
CA GLY A 141 -14.46 -12.72 -8.24
C GLY A 141 -15.23 -11.40 -8.25
N SER A 142 -15.41 -10.74 -7.09
CA SER A 142 -15.92 -9.36 -7.05
C SER A 142 -14.83 -8.33 -7.40
N ALA A 143 -15.23 -7.11 -7.75
CA ALA A 143 -14.34 -6.01 -8.10
C ALA A 143 -13.24 -5.76 -7.03
N TYR A 144 -13.61 -5.68 -5.76
CA TYR A 144 -12.63 -5.49 -4.66
C TYR A 144 -11.72 -6.69 -4.43
N ALA A 145 -12.19 -7.92 -4.68
CA ALA A 145 -11.33 -9.10 -4.62
C ALA A 145 -10.30 -9.10 -5.76
N GLU A 146 -10.71 -8.70 -6.98
CA GLU A 146 -9.78 -8.50 -8.10
C GLU A 146 -8.79 -7.37 -7.83
N LEU A 147 -9.25 -6.26 -7.25
CA LEU A 147 -8.42 -5.12 -6.89
C LEU A 147 -7.33 -5.55 -5.91
N TRP A 148 -7.72 -6.24 -4.84
CA TRP A 148 -6.77 -6.76 -3.87
C TRP A 148 -5.71 -7.63 -4.53
N ASN A 149 -6.12 -8.60 -5.36
CA ASN A 149 -5.18 -9.51 -6.02
C ASN A 149 -4.20 -8.75 -6.93
N LYS A 150 -4.68 -7.78 -7.71
CA LYS A 150 -3.84 -6.93 -8.57
C LYS A 150 -2.80 -6.16 -7.74
N ILE A 151 -3.27 -5.48 -6.70
CA ILE A 151 -2.43 -4.62 -5.86
C ILE A 151 -1.45 -5.45 -5.01
N GLU A 152 -1.87 -6.59 -4.47
CA GLU A 152 -1.02 -7.51 -3.69
C GLU A 152 0.14 -8.05 -4.54
N VAL A 153 -0.15 -8.54 -5.75
CA VAL A 153 0.90 -9.00 -6.68
C VAL A 153 1.85 -7.85 -7.03
N GLY A 154 1.32 -6.66 -7.34
CA GLY A 154 2.11 -5.47 -7.62
C GLY A 154 3.02 -5.08 -6.45
N PHE A 155 2.46 -5.07 -5.24
CA PHE A 155 3.16 -4.72 -4.00
C PHE A 155 4.29 -5.70 -3.67
N VAL A 156 4.03 -7.01 -3.78
CA VAL A 156 5.05 -8.04 -3.53
C VAL A 156 6.18 -7.94 -4.54
N ASN A 157 5.86 -7.74 -5.82
CA ASN A 157 6.88 -7.57 -6.87
C ASN A 157 7.72 -6.31 -6.64
N TYR A 158 7.07 -5.20 -6.28
CA TYR A 158 7.74 -3.95 -5.93
C TYR A 158 8.66 -4.10 -4.72
N CYS A 159 8.18 -4.66 -3.61
CA CYS A 159 9.02 -4.89 -2.43
C CYS A 159 10.22 -5.78 -2.77
N ARG A 160 10.02 -6.83 -3.58
CA ARG A 160 11.11 -7.70 -4.05
C ARG A 160 12.13 -6.93 -4.89
N SER A 161 11.70 -6.09 -5.84
CA SER A 161 12.63 -5.31 -6.65
C SER A 161 13.44 -4.36 -5.78
N GLU A 162 12.79 -3.57 -4.93
CA GLU A 162 13.47 -2.59 -4.09
C GLU A 162 14.40 -3.24 -3.07
N PHE A 163 14.00 -4.36 -2.45
CA PHE A 163 14.83 -5.05 -1.47
C PHE A 163 15.97 -5.85 -2.11
N ASN A 164 15.79 -6.40 -3.31
CA ASN A 164 16.85 -7.12 -4.01
C ASN A 164 17.93 -6.19 -4.57
N VAL A 165 17.53 -4.99 -5.04
CA VAL A 165 18.49 -3.95 -5.43
C VAL A 165 19.42 -3.62 -4.26
N GLN A 166 18.90 -3.56 -3.03
CA GLN A 166 19.72 -3.31 -1.83
C GLN A 166 20.70 -4.43 -1.53
N SER A 167 20.25 -5.69 -1.58
CA SER A 167 21.10 -6.83 -1.25
C SER A 167 22.20 -7.04 -2.30
N ASN A 168 21.88 -6.91 -3.59
CA ASN A 168 22.81 -7.27 -4.65
C ASN A 168 23.77 -6.15 -5.03
N LYS A 169 23.44 -4.88 -4.81
CA LYS A 169 24.29 -3.75 -5.23
C LYS A 169 25.69 -3.82 -4.61
N VAL A 170 25.79 -4.14 -3.32
CA VAL A 170 27.09 -4.26 -2.63
C VAL A 170 27.93 -5.39 -3.23
N PHE A 171 27.32 -6.54 -3.54
CA PHE A 171 28.05 -7.66 -4.15
C PHE A 171 28.41 -7.39 -5.60
N GLU A 172 27.51 -6.82 -6.40
CA GLU A 172 27.75 -6.53 -7.82
C GLU A 172 28.80 -5.42 -8.00
N GLU A 173 28.78 -4.37 -7.18
CA GLU A 173 29.84 -3.36 -7.16
C GLU A 173 31.19 -3.99 -6.83
N GLN A 174 31.26 -4.84 -5.82
CA GLN A 174 32.51 -5.54 -5.47
C GLN A 174 32.94 -6.52 -6.56
N ARG A 175 32.02 -7.21 -7.23
CA ARG A 175 32.36 -8.11 -8.35
C ARG A 175 32.93 -7.35 -9.54
N LEU A 176 32.41 -6.16 -9.84
CA LEU A 176 32.93 -5.29 -10.89
C LEU A 176 34.29 -4.69 -10.53
N LEU A 177 34.46 -4.22 -9.29
CA LEU A 177 35.75 -3.68 -8.83
C LEU A 177 36.84 -4.75 -8.81
N ASN A 178 36.51 -5.96 -8.36
CA ASN A 178 37.41 -7.10 -8.33
C ASN A 178 37.45 -7.85 -9.68
N ALA A 179 36.84 -7.34 -10.75
CA ALA A 179 36.80 -8.05 -12.04
C ALA A 179 38.19 -8.29 -12.63
N ALA A 180 39.12 -7.35 -12.43
CA ALA A 180 40.51 -7.51 -12.84
C ALA A 180 41.24 -8.57 -12.00
N ASP A 181 40.95 -8.65 -10.70
CA ASP A 181 41.57 -9.62 -9.78
C ASP A 181 40.95 -11.03 -9.91
N ASN A 182 39.70 -11.10 -10.37
CA ASN A 182 38.98 -12.34 -10.68
C ASN A 182 39.37 -12.93 -12.05
N TRP A 183 40.33 -12.32 -12.76
CA TRP A 183 40.76 -12.80 -14.08
C TRP A 183 41.56 -14.11 -14.00
N LEU A 184 42.31 -14.33 -12.91
CA LEU A 184 42.92 -15.62 -12.63
C LEU A 184 42.06 -16.43 -11.65
N PRO A 185 41.60 -17.64 -12.03
CA PRO A 185 40.93 -18.53 -11.10
C PRO A 185 41.81 -18.80 -9.88
N ALA A 186 41.26 -18.79 -8.67
CA ALA A 186 42.01 -19.04 -7.44
C ALA A 186 42.78 -20.38 -7.47
N VAL A 187 42.31 -21.37 -8.23
CA VAL A 187 42.97 -22.66 -8.47
C VAL A 187 44.31 -22.51 -9.20
N GLU A 188 44.47 -21.47 -10.02
CA GLU A 188 45.73 -21.17 -10.71
C GLU A 188 46.72 -20.42 -9.81
N ILE A 189 46.24 -19.78 -8.73
CA ILE A 189 47.07 -19.08 -7.74
C ILE A 189 47.75 -20.06 -6.77
N ASP A 190 47.21 -21.27 -6.58
CA ASP A 190 47.72 -22.30 -5.66
C ASP A 190 49.20 -22.65 -5.94
N LYS A 191 49.59 -22.68 -7.22
CA LYS A 191 50.98 -22.93 -7.66
C LYS A 191 51.93 -21.77 -7.42
N CYS A 192 51.42 -20.57 -7.18
CA CYS A 192 52.21 -19.37 -6.89
C CYS A 192 52.40 -19.14 -5.38
N LEU A 193 51.69 -19.89 -4.54
CA LEU A 193 51.76 -19.81 -3.07
C LEU A 193 52.66 -20.89 -2.45
N GLU A 194 53.20 -21.81 -3.25
CA GLU A 194 54.32 -22.66 -2.84
C GLU A 194 55.56 -21.77 -2.62
N GLY A 195 55.76 -21.37 -1.36
CA GLY A 195 56.89 -20.54 -0.95
C GLY A 195 58.23 -21.12 -1.42
N ARG A 196 59.15 -20.23 -1.79
CA ARG A 196 60.55 -20.57 -2.07
C ARG A 196 61.25 -21.17 -0.85
#